data_AF-A0A947HR19-F1
#
_entry.id   AF-A0A947HR19-F1
#
_cell.length_a   1.000
_cell.length_b   1.000
_cell.length_c   1.000
_cell.angle_alpha   90.00
_cell.angle_beta   90.00
_cell.angle_gamma   90.00
#
_symmetry.space_group_name_H-M   'P 1'
#
loop_
_entity.id
_entity.type
_entity.pdbx_description
1 polymer ?
#
loop_
_entity_poly.entity_id
_entity_poly.type
_entity_poly.pdbx_seq_one_letter_code
_entity_poly.pdbx_strand_id
1 'polypeptide(L)'
;VHPLPYCPEFFRSEFKSDVADMKNSVKNRENAQSSCAAQFIANHLGDYDRPWIHVDMAGPALGLGERASGYGVGLLLSLIDVF
;
A
#
# COMPACT_ATOMS: atom_id res chain seq x y z
N VAL A 1 13.17 -3.33 -3.77
CA VAL A 1 12.10 -2.73 -2.94
C VAL A 1 12.55 -1.37 -2.44
N HIS A 2 11.64 -0.40 -2.30
CA HIS A 2 11.94 0.93 -1.75
C HIS A 2 10.86 1.30 -0.72
N PRO A 3 11.23 1.74 0.49
CA PRO A 3 10.24 2.10 1.51
C PRO A 3 9.49 3.37 1.11
N LEU A 4 8.20 3.43 1.45
CA LEU A 4 7.40 4.64 1.37
C LEU A 4 7.14 5.18 2.78
N PRO A 5 6.84 6.50 2.92
CA PRO A 5 6.50 7.06 4.22
C PRO A 5 5.35 6.31 4.89
N TYR A 6 5.51 5.99 6.17
CA TYR A 6 4.45 5.49 7.05
C TYR A 6 4.20 6.55 8.12
N CYS A 7 3.11 7.30 7.97
CA CYS A 7 2.73 8.40 8.85
C CYS A 7 1.19 8.47 8.96
N PRO A 8 0.56 7.50 9.66
CA PRO A 8 -0.90 7.41 9.75
C PRO A 8 -1.58 8.70 10.22
N GLU A 9 -0.93 9.46 11.09
CA GLU A 9 -1.35 10.76 11.59
C GLU A 9 -1.52 11.83 10.51
N PHE A 10 -0.80 11.74 9.39
CA PHE A 10 -0.94 12.64 8.24
C PHE A 10 -1.84 12.07 7.14
N PHE A 11 -2.03 10.75 7.08
CA PHE A 11 -2.77 10.09 6.00
C PHE A 11 -4.23 9.81 6.31
N ARG A 12 -4.61 9.57 7.57
CA ARG A 12 -6.01 9.24 7.92
C ARG A 12 -6.99 10.36 7.59
N SER A 13 -6.59 11.62 7.72
CA SER A 13 -7.43 12.77 7.40
C SER A 13 -7.77 12.91 5.91
N GLU A 14 -6.97 12.31 5.03
CA GLU A 14 -7.22 12.32 3.58
C GLU A 14 -8.51 11.58 3.20
N PHE A 15 -8.99 10.69 4.06
CA PHE A 15 -10.17 9.86 3.84
C PHE A 15 -11.43 10.37 4.53
N LYS A 16 -11.45 11.62 5.04
CA LYS A 16 -12.63 12.16 5.72
C LYS A 16 -13.90 12.08 4.84
N SER A 17 -14.95 11.50 5.40
CA SER A 17 -16.31 11.46 4.85
C SER A 17 -17.28 12.16 5.79
N ASP A 18 -18.34 12.76 5.24
CA ASP A 18 -19.37 13.44 6.02
C ASP A 18 -20.49 12.48 6.48
N VAL A 19 -20.58 11.29 5.87
CA VAL A 19 -21.70 10.34 6.07
C VAL A 19 -21.26 8.90 6.30
N ALA A 20 -19.97 8.62 6.19
CA ALA A 20 -19.38 7.29 6.39
C ALA A 20 -18.14 7.40 7.27
N ASP A 21 -17.62 6.28 7.75
CA ASP A 21 -16.38 6.29 8.56
C ASP A 21 -15.20 6.84 7.77
N MET A 22 -15.12 6.53 6.46
CA MET A 22 -14.12 7.07 5.55
C MET A 22 -14.50 6.95 4.06
N LYS A 23 -13.80 7.71 3.21
CA LYS A 23 -13.78 7.56 1.74
C LYS A 23 -12.77 6.51 1.32
N ASN A 24 -12.89 6.03 0.08
CA ASN A 24 -11.95 5.06 -0.50
C ASN A 24 -10.79 5.68 -1.28
N SER A 25 -10.76 7.01 -1.41
CA SER A 25 -9.68 7.72 -2.09
C SER A 25 -9.37 9.03 -1.37
N VAL A 26 -8.11 9.43 -1.47
CA VAL A 26 -7.59 10.65 -0.85
C VAL A 26 -8.24 11.90 -1.41
N LYS A 27 -8.36 12.93 -0.57
CA LYS A 27 -8.74 14.27 -0.99
C LYS A 27 -7.62 14.92 -1.81
N ASN A 28 -6.36 14.79 -1.39
CA ASN A 28 -5.20 15.32 -2.07
C ASN A 28 -4.34 14.20 -2.68
N ARG A 29 -4.23 14.17 -4.01
CA ARG A 29 -3.43 13.16 -4.74
C ARG A 29 -1.92 13.41 -4.67
N GLU A 30 -1.49 14.60 -4.24
CA GLU A 30 -0.07 14.95 -4.07
C GLU A 30 0.47 14.63 -2.67
N ASN A 31 -0.36 14.13 -1.77
CA ASN A 31 0.03 13.76 -0.40
C ASN A 31 0.35 12.25 -0.29
N ALA A 32 1.45 11.82 -0.92
CA ALA A 32 1.95 10.44 -0.85
C ALA A 32 0.86 9.37 -1.15
N GLN A 33 0.27 9.42 -2.35
CA GLN A 33 -0.92 8.65 -2.70
C GLN A 33 -0.81 7.13 -2.47
N SER A 34 0.34 6.52 -2.79
CA SER A 34 0.56 5.08 -2.57
C SER A 34 0.63 4.73 -1.07
N SER A 35 1.27 5.57 -0.25
CA SER A 35 1.23 5.44 1.22
C SER A 35 -0.20 5.59 1.77
N CYS A 36 -0.97 6.54 1.24
CA CYS A 36 -2.37 6.68 1.63
C CYS A 36 -3.20 5.47 1.23
N ALA A 37 -3.00 4.89 0.05
CA ALA A 37 -3.68 3.67 -0.38
C ALA A 37 -3.38 2.50 0.57
N ALA A 38 -2.13 2.37 1.03
CA ALA A 38 -1.77 1.45 2.11
C ALA A 38 -2.54 1.77 3.40
N GLN A 39 -2.58 3.03 3.81
CA GLN A 39 -3.30 3.46 5.02
C GLN A 39 -4.80 3.15 4.96
N PHE A 40 -5.44 3.26 3.79
CA PHE A 40 -6.83 2.86 3.61
C PHE A 40 -7.04 1.39 4.00
N ILE A 41 -6.16 0.49 3.54
CA ILE A 41 -6.19 -0.93 3.93
C ILE A 41 -5.91 -1.08 5.43
N ALA A 42 -4.90 -0.38 5.95
CA ALA A 42 -4.50 -0.44 7.36
C ALA A 42 -5.64 -0.07 8.33
N ASN A 43 -6.52 0.85 7.94
CA ASN A 43 -7.65 1.26 8.77
C ASN A 43 -8.67 0.13 9.00
N HIS A 44 -8.62 -0.96 8.23
CA HIS A 44 -9.52 -2.11 8.33
C HIS A 44 -8.87 -3.31 9.06
N LEU A 45 -7.65 -3.18 9.56
CA LEU A 45 -6.96 -4.26 10.28
C LEU A 45 -7.50 -4.50 11.70
N GLY A 46 -8.31 -3.57 12.24
CA GLY A 46 -8.94 -3.72 13.55
C GLY A 46 -7.89 -3.86 14.67
N ASP A 47 -8.03 -4.92 15.48
CA ASP A 47 -7.16 -5.22 16.61
C ASP A 47 -5.87 -5.99 16.21
N TYR A 48 -5.59 -6.14 14.91
CA TYR A 48 -4.37 -6.81 14.45
C TYR A 48 -3.13 -6.00 14.83
N ASP A 49 -2.25 -6.60 15.64
CA ASP A 49 -1.10 -5.96 16.28
C ASP A 49 0.27 -6.46 15.77
N ARG A 50 0.27 -7.31 14.74
CA ARG A 50 1.48 -7.88 14.16
C ARG A 50 2.02 -7.02 13.01
N PRO A 51 3.30 -7.23 12.61
CA PRO A 51 3.86 -6.54 11.45
C PRO A 51 3.01 -6.73 10.19
N TRP A 52 2.77 -5.64 9.48
CA TRP A 52 2.04 -5.62 8.22
C TRP A 52 2.81 -4.82 7.18
N ILE A 53 2.78 -5.30 5.95
CA ILE A 53 3.45 -4.68 4.80
C ILE A 53 2.45 -4.60 3.65
N HIS A 54 2.31 -3.41 3.08
CA HIS A 54 1.68 -3.20 1.78
C HIS A 54 2.76 -3.10 0.70
N VAL A 55 2.60 -3.84 -0.39
CA VAL A 55 3.51 -3.78 -1.55
C VAL A 55 2.74 -3.22 -2.75
N ASP A 56 2.98 -1.95 -3.07
CA ASP A 56 2.54 -1.38 -4.34
C ASP A 56 3.55 -1.79 -5.42
N MET A 57 3.09 -2.61 -6.36
CA MET A 57 3.90 -3.16 -7.43
C MET A 57 3.40 -2.78 -8.83
N ALA A 58 2.59 -1.72 -8.94
CA ALA A 58 2.04 -1.29 -10.23
C ALA A 58 3.13 -1.05 -11.28
N GLY A 59 4.23 -0.37 -10.91
CA GLY A 59 5.37 -0.17 -11.79
C GLY A 59 6.15 -1.46 -12.08
N PRO A 60 6.73 -2.12 -11.05
CA PRO A 60 7.55 -3.32 -11.24
C PRO A 60 6.85 -4.52 -11.88
N ALA A 61 5.51 -4.63 -11.83
CA ALA A 61 4.76 -5.71 -12.48
C ALA A 61 4.82 -5.65 -14.02
N LEU A 62 5.10 -4.47 -14.57
CA LEU A 62 5.23 -4.26 -16.02
C LEU A 62 6.63 -4.67 -16.50
N GLY A 63 6.67 -5.52 -17.52
CA GLY A 63 7.89 -5.89 -18.23
C GLY A 63 8.13 -5.00 -19.45
N LEU A 64 9.05 -5.42 -20.33
CA LEU A 64 9.28 -4.74 -21.60
C LEU A 64 8.14 -5.06 -22.60
N GLY A 65 7.60 -4.03 -23.25
CA GLY A 65 6.50 -4.16 -24.19
C GLY A 65 5.19 -4.58 -23.51
N GLU A 66 4.46 -5.51 -24.12
CA GLU A 66 3.16 -5.99 -23.63
C GLU A 66 3.27 -7.25 -22.74
N ARG A 67 4.39 -7.42 -22.02
CA ARG A 67 4.65 -8.60 -21.18
C ARG A 67 4.73 -8.23 -19.70
N ALA A 68 4.33 -9.16 -18.84
CA ALA A 68 4.56 -9.05 -17.40
C ALA A 68 6.03 -9.32 -17.06
N SER A 69 6.54 -8.69 -15.99
CA SER A 69 7.92 -8.89 -15.51
C SER A 69 8.12 -10.16 -14.69
N GLY A 70 7.03 -10.74 -14.14
CA GLY A 70 7.09 -11.82 -13.15
C GLY A 70 7.52 -11.36 -11.74
N TYR A 71 7.50 -10.05 -11.46
CA TYR A 71 7.81 -9.51 -10.14
C TYR A 71 6.85 -10.04 -9.06
N GLY A 72 7.37 -10.34 -7.87
CA GLY A 72 6.59 -10.71 -6.69
C GLY A 72 6.93 -12.08 -6.10
N VAL A 73 7.03 -13.12 -6.93
CA VAL A 73 7.31 -14.49 -6.43
C VAL A 73 8.66 -14.57 -5.73
N GLY A 74 9.72 -14.10 -6.37
CA GLY A 74 11.06 -14.08 -5.76
C GLY A 74 11.13 -13.22 -4.51
N LEU A 75 10.42 -12.08 -4.49
CA LEU A 75 10.33 -11.22 -3.31
C LEU A 75 9.69 -11.96 -2.12
N LEU A 76 8.56 -12.64 -2.36
CA LEU A 76 7.88 -13.39 -1.30
C LEU A 76 8.77 -14.52 -0.78
N LEU A 77 9.34 -15.34 -1.67
CA LEU A 77 10.17 -16.48 -1.24
C LEU A 77 11.40 -16.05 -0.43
N SER A 78 12.04 -14.93 -0.79
CA SER A 78 13.12 -14.35 0.02
C SER A 78 12.65 -13.74 1.34
N LEU A 79 11.43 -13.19 1.41
CA LEU A 79 10.88 -12.60 2.63
C LEU A 79 10.46 -13.66 3.66
N ILE A 80 9.93 -14.79 3.19
CA ILE A 80 9.47 -15.91 4.03
C ILE A 80 10.51 -17.04 4.16
N ASP A 81 11.75 -16.78 3.78
CA ASP A 81 12.92 -17.64 4.01
C ASP A 81 12.73 -19.08 3.46
N VAL A 82 12.14 -19.19 2.27
CA VAL A 82 11.96 -20.47 1.57
C VAL A 82 13.01 -20.67 0.46
N PHE A 83 14.14 -19.97 0.59
CA PHE A 83 15.33 -20.05 -0.25
C PHE A 83 16.61 -19.97 0.58
#